data_AF-R5JS80-F1
#
_entry.id   AF-R5JS80-F1
#
_cell.length_a   1.000
_cell.length_b   1.000
_cell.length_c   1.000
_cell.angle_alpha   90.00
_cell.angle_beta   90.00
_cell.angle_gamma   90.00
#
_symmetry.space_group_name_H-M   'P 1'
#
loop_
_entity.id
_entity.type
_entity.pdbx_description
1 polymer ?
#
loop_
_entity_poly.entity_id
_entity_poly.type
_entity_poly.pdbx_seq_one_letter_code
_entity_poly.pdbx_strand_id
1 'polypeptide(L)'
;MKKNFYKGLMTLCFCSVVFTTNVMAQDESPFAGGTGTPDDPYLIATPQQFDRMRDARGASYKLIADLDFSNVHFDYEGGWWPIGEWGSGSGSADRFHGTFDGDGHTIKNFYVEKPTGAHDMTFFGVVEGATIERVIFENITFIGEGRMGMISGQTEKTTIREVGAINCTVKNIGTGVEAGGFVGPGSQVVIYDCYFVDGSIVCDGKLSETDLRGDNAAALVGKAENMTAIMSSYVSGTVVARNNLGGIAGMIDASSSISGCLAMCDVTGNDDATGIGRICGGGSPDLSSGNYALETAKVNGNLVTTDNNADQRNGADVTKADLTQEFYEELGFDFDNVWKMDPSISDYPVFKWQKAGSTGVKNIDNDTNYIVSATTDGVKVEGLKGNETICIYDVTGMLLNEQIATQGSMTISLNATGICIVNIVSSDATSTFKVAK
;
A
#
# COMPACT_ATOMS: atom_id res chain seq x y z
N MET A 1 72.21 -18.95 75.83
CA MET A 1 71.95 -20.32 75.31
C MET A 1 70.45 -20.42 75.07
N LYS A 2 69.86 -20.72 73.92
CA LYS A 2 70.30 -21.18 72.60
C LYS A 2 69.47 -20.43 71.54
N LYS A 3 70.09 -20.07 70.42
CA LYS A 3 69.44 -19.65 69.18
C LYS A 3 68.61 -20.81 68.63
N ASN A 4 67.48 -20.53 67.98
CA ASN A 4 67.02 -21.28 66.82
C ASN A 4 66.27 -20.33 65.86
N PHE A 5 66.88 -20.18 64.68
CA PHE A 5 66.32 -19.55 63.49
C PHE A 5 65.31 -20.51 62.86
N TYR A 6 64.14 -20.03 62.44
CA TYR A 6 63.48 -20.51 61.23
C TYR A 6 62.83 -19.34 60.51
N LYS A 7 63.30 -19.12 59.27
CA LYS A 7 62.74 -18.20 58.28
C LYS A 7 61.43 -18.81 57.78
N GLY A 8 60.33 -18.10 57.95
CA GLY A 8 59.05 -18.38 57.32
C GLY A 8 58.68 -17.21 56.42
N LEU A 9 58.68 -17.45 55.11
CA LEU A 9 58.34 -16.56 54.03
C LEU A 9 56.88 -16.06 54.23
N MET A 10 56.67 -14.77 54.49
CA MET A 10 55.32 -14.19 54.53
C MET A 10 55.10 -13.33 53.29
N THR A 11 54.31 -13.91 52.39
CA THR A 11 53.84 -13.41 51.11
C THR A 11 53.27 -11.99 51.22
N LEU A 12 53.82 -11.06 50.42
CA LEU A 12 53.20 -9.76 50.16
C LEU A 12 51.89 -9.99 49.40
N CYS A 13 50.76 -9.71 50.04
CA CYS A 13 49.47 -9.65 49.37
C CYS A 13 49.43 -8.37 48.53
N PHE A 14 49.76 -8.48 47.24
CA PHE A 14 49.42 -7.45 46.27
C PHE A 14 47.90 -7.46 46.11
N CYS A 15 47.19 -6.55 46.77
CA CYS A 15 45.84 -6.19 46.37
C CYS A 15 45.95 -5.55 44.99
N SER A 16 45.88 -6.37 43.94
CA SER A 16 45.54 -5.92 42.60
C SER A 16 44.14 -5.31 42.69
N VAL A 17 44.07 -3.99 42.73
CA VAL A 17 42.84 -3.25 42.43
C VAL A 17 42.52 -3.58 40.99
N VAL A 18 41.65 -4.57 40.80
CA VAL A 18 41.00 -4.80 39.51
C VAL A 18 40.13 -3.58 39.29
N PHE A 19 40.60 -2.64 38.47
CA PHE A 19 39.69 -1.71 37.83
C PHE A 19 38.79 -2.56 36.94
N THR A 20 37.64 -2.96 37.48
CA THR A 20 36.53 -3.39 36.65
C THR A 20 36.17 -2.16 35.84
N THR A 21 36.67 -2.08 34.60
CA THR A 21 36.02 -1.26 33.60
C THR A 21 34.58 -1.75 33.59
N ASN A 22 33.66 -0.96 34.15
CA ASN A 22 32.26 -1.06 33.77
C ASN A 22 32.28 -0.74 32.28
N VAL A 23 32.43 -1.78 31.46
CA VAL A 23 31.89 -1.76 30.11
C VAL A 23 30.39 -1.66 30.38
N MET A 24 29.90 -0.42 30.47
CA MET A 24 28.48 -0.16 30.31
C MET A 24 28.16 -0.86 28.99
N ALA A 25 27.41 -1.96 29.06
CA ALA A 25 26.82 -2.54 27.86
C ALA A 25 26.04 -1.39 27.23
N GLN A 26 26.55 -0.84 26.14
CA GLN A 26 25.75 0.03 25.30
C GLN A 26 24.62 -0.88 24.84
N ASP A 27 23.40 -0.59 25.31
CA ASP A 27 22.22 -1.28 24.83
C ASP A 27 22.29 -1.19 23.30
N GLU A 28 22.37 -2.33 22.61
CA GLU A 28 22.36 -2.32 21.16
C GLU A 28 21.09 -1.58 20.75
N SER A 29 21.25 -0.54 19.92
CA SER A 29 20.10 0.23 19.43
C SER A 29 19.08 -0.76 18.84
N PRO A 30 17.78 -0.62 19.14
CA PRO A 30 16.77 -1.48 18.53
C PRO A 30 16.65 -1.28 17.01
N PHE A 31 17.39 -0.33 16.44
CA PHE A 31 17.47 0.04 15.03
C PHE A 31 18.87 -0.19 14.45
N ALA A 32 18.99 -0.17 13.12
CA ALA A 32 20.28 -0.39 12.43
C ALA A 32 21.28 0.77 12.62
N GLY A 33 20.83 1.89 13.17
CA GLY A 33 21.63 3.08 13.47
C GLY A 33 20.75 4.28 13.78
N GLY A 34 21.39 5.42 13.99
CA GLY A 34 20.74 6.70 14.27
C GLY A 34 20.27 6.88 15.72
N THR A 35 19.89 8.11 16.03
CA THR A 35 19.43 8.55 17.36
C THR A 35 17.95 8.91 17.39
N GLY A 36 17.27 8.85 16.25
CA GLY A 36 15.85 9.17 16.12
C GLY A 36 15.55 10.66 16.01
N THR A 37 16.59 11.49 15.85
CA THR A 37 16.44 12.93 15.63
C THR A 37 16.25 13.24 14.13
N PRO A 38 15.72 14.42 13.76
CA PRO A 38 15.58 14.79 12.36
C PRO A 38 16.89 14.75 11.56
N ASP A 39 18.02 15.14 12.17
CA ASP A 39 19.34 15.14 11.52
C ASP A 39 20.03 13.77 11.54
N ASP A 40 19.56 12.85 12.39
CA ASP A 40 20.11 11.50 12.57
C ASP A 40 18.98 10.50 12.87
N PRO A 41 18.15 10.18 11.85
CA PRO A 41 16.95 9.36 12.02
C PRO A 41 17.31 7.91 12.35
N TYR A 42 16.42 7.21 13.06
CA TYR A 42 16.55 5.78 13.25
C TYR A 42 16.50 5.05 11.91
N LEU A 43 17.50 4.20 11.65
CA LEU A 43 17.62 3.45 10.40
C LEU A 43 16.91 2.10 10.50
N ILE A 44 16.03 1.82 9.55
CA ILE A 44 15.21 0.60 9.51
C ILE A 44 15.63 -0.25 8.30
N ALA A 45 16.14 -1.45 8.57
CA ALA A 45 16.54 -2.44 7.56
C ALA A 45 15.69 -3.72 7.61
N THR A 46 14.89 -3.92 8.66
CA THR A 46 14.08 -5.13 8.84
C THR A 46 12.66 -4.82 9.31
N PRO A 47 11.68 -5.70 9.03
CA PRO A 47 10.33 -5.58 9.58
C PRO A 47 10.28 -5.52 11.11
N GLN A 48 11.19 -6.22 11.80
CA GLN A 48 11.26 -6.16 13.27
C GLN A 48 11.69 -4.78 13.76
N GLN A 49 12.58 -4.09 13.03
CA GLN A 49 12.96 -2.72 13.37
C GLN A 49 11.82 -1.73 13.06
N PHE A 50 11.07 -1.95 11.98
CA PHE A 50 9.84 -1.18 11.71
C PHE A 50 8.83 -1.32 12.86
N ASP A 51 8.65 -2.54 13.37
CA ASP A 51 7.77 -2.81 14.50
C ASP A 51 8.19 -2.06 15.79
N ARG A 52 9.50 -1.85 16.02
CA ARG A 52 10.03 -1.09 17.17
C ARG A 52 9.75 0.40 17.15
N MET A 53 9.22 0.94 16.05
CA MET A 53 8.80 2.35 15.99
C MET A 53 7.75 2.70 17.07
N ARG A 54 6.97 1.69 17.52
CA ARG A 54 6.00 1.84 18.61
C ARG A 54 6.61 2.30 19.94
N ASP A 55 7.91 2.07 20.13
CA ASP A 55 8.62 2.44 21.36
C ASP A 55 9.04 3.93 21.36
N ALA A 56 9.03 4.60 20.20
CA ALA A 56 9.44 6.00 20.03
C ALA A 56 8.63 6.73 18.94
N ARG A 57 7.30 6.77 19.07
CA ARG A 57 6.34 7.24 18.04
C ARG A 57 6.51 8.69 17.52
N GLY A 58 7.30 9.51 18.21
CA GLY A 58 7.62 10.89 17.83
C GLY A 58 9.00 11.07 17.18
N ALA A 59 9.77 9.99 17.00
CA ALA A 59 11.11 10.05 16.40
C ALA A 59 11.07 10.16 14.87
N SER A 60 12.22 10.46 14.27
CA SER A 60 12.44 10.41 12.83
C SER A 60 13.01 9.05 12.42
N TYR A 61 12.47 8.48 11.35
CA TYR A 61 12.78 7.16 10.83
C TYR A 61 13.12 7.21 9.35
N LYS A 62 14.08 6.39 8.95
CA LYS A 62 14.49 6.23 7.55
C LYS A 62 14.65 4.76 7.20
N LEU A 63 14.01 4.28 6.12
CA LEU A 63 14.31 2.96 5.58
C LEU A 63 15.68 2.98 4.90
N ILE A 64 16.43 1.89 5.06
CA ILE A 64 17.70 1.66 4.35
C ILE A 64 17.70 0.34 3.56
N ALA A 65 16.55 -0.33 3.53
CA ALA A 65 16.29 -1.55 2.78
C ALA A 65 14.79 -1.69 2.53
N ASP A 66 14.44 -2.44 1.48
CA ASP A 66 13.07 -2.89 1.28
C ASP A 66 12.69 -3.86 2.42
N LEU A 67 11.46 -3.74 2.91
CA LEU A 67 10.94 -4.57 3.99
C LEU A 67 9.95 -5.60 3.43
N ASP A 68 10.30 -6.88 3.52
CA ASP A 68 9.41 -7.97 3.13
C ASP A 68 8.78 -8.63 4.37
N PHE A 69 7.46 -8.53 4.49
CA PHE A 69 6.71 -9.03 5.64
C PHE A 69 6.23 -10.48 5.49
N SER A 70 6.52 -11.17 4.37
CA SER A 70 5.93 -12.48 4.07
C SER A 70 6.24 -13.58 5.09
N ASN A 71 7.33 -13.44 5.85
CA ASN A 71 7.81 -14.42 6.84
C ASN A 71 7.98 -13.81 8.23
N VAL A 72 7.30 -12.70 8.51
CA VAL A 72 7.38 -12.03 9.81
C VAL A 72 6.38 -12.66 10.76
N HIS A 73 6.88 -13.09 11.92
CA HIS A 73 6.05 -13.51 13.04
C HIS A 73 6.02 -12.39 14.08
N PHE A 74 4.82 -12.03 14.53
CA PHE A 74 4.64 -11.08 15.63
C PHE A 74 4.28 -11.87 16.89
N ASP A 75 5.13 -11.78 17.91
CA ASP A 75 4.97 -12.51 19.19
C ASP A 75 3.89 -11.91 20.11
N TYR A 76 2.96 -11.12 19.55
CA TYR A 76 1.87 -10.50 20.29
C TYR A 76 0.61 -11.38 20.26
N GLU A 77 -0.13 -11.37 21.36
CA GLU A 77 -1.46 -11.99 21.41
C GLU A 77 -2.38 -11.29 20.39
N GLY A 78 -2.80 -12.04 19.36
CA GLY A 78 -3.66 -11.50 18.30
C GLY A 78 -2.94 -10.79 17.15
N GLY A 79 -1.63 -11.00 16.98
CA GLY A 79 -0.87 -10.63 15.78
C GLY A 79 -0.48 -9.14 15.72
N TRP A 80 -0.44 -8.58 14.50
CA TRP A 80 -0.10 -7.17 14.29
C TRP A 80 -1.01 -6.23 15.10
N TRP A 81 -0.40 -5.19 15.66
CA TRP A 81 -1.08 -4.05 16.24
C TRP A 81 -0.49 -2.77 15.66
N PRO A 82 -1.30 -1.75 15.32
CA PRO A 82 -0.80 -0.52 14.72
C PRO A 82 0.28 0.16 15.58
N ILE A 83 1.17 0.91 14.93
CA ILE A 83 2.25 1.63 15.62
C ILE A 83 1.69 2.70 16.56
N GLY A 84 0.76 3.53 16.10
CA GLY A 84 0.04 4.53 16.90
C GLY A 84 -1.33 4.04 17.36
N GLU A 85 -1.74 4.43 18.56
CA GLU A 85 -2.97 3.99 19.20
C GLU A 85 -3.92 5.16 19.46
N TRP A 86 -5.22 4.85 19.54
CA TRP A 86 -6.23 5.78 20.00
C TRP A 86 -6.11 5.97 21.52
N GLY A 87 -5.24 6.88 21.95
CA GLY A 87 -5.24 7.36 23.33
C GLY A 87 -6.51 8.18 23.61
N SER A 88 -7.23 7.89 24.69
CA SER A 88 -8.30 8.77 25.16
C SER A 88 -7.73 9.90 26.05
N GLY A 89 -8.30 11.10 25.98
CA GLY A 89 -7.88 12.23 26.82
C GLY A 89 -6.49 12.78 26.47
N SER A 90 -5.58 12.90 27.44
CA SER A 90 -4.20 13.38 27.24
C SER A 90 -3.27 12.40 26.46
N GLY A 91 -3.83 11.37 25.83
CA GLY A 91 -3.12 10.29 25.12
C GLY A 91 -2.61 10.65 23.72
N SER A 92 -2.24 11.91 23.44
CA SER A 92 -1.57 12.25 22.17
C SER A 92 -0.21 11.55 22.02
N ALA A 93 0.43 11.21 23.14
CA ALA A 93 1.69 10.45 23.16
C ALA A 93 1.58 9.03 22.58
N ASP A 94 0.36 8.49 22.50
CA ASP A 94 0.12 7.15 21.97
C ASP A 94 -0.04 7.15 20.43
N ARG A 95 -0.22 8.33 19.80
CA ARG A 95 -0.34 8.50 18.35
C ARG A 95 1.03 8.51 17.69
N PHE A 96 1.10 8.12 16.42
CA PHE A 96 2.29 8.39 15.62
C PHE A 96 2.33 9.87 15.22
N HIS A 97 3.42 10.56 15.58
CA HIS A 97 3.60 12.00 15.37
C HIS A 97 5.04 12.35 14.95
N GLY A 98 5.77 11.36 14.46
CA GLY A 98 7.15 11.48 13.99
C GLY A 98 7.27 11.70 12.48
N THR A 99 8.45 11.38 11.95
CA THR A 99 8.72 11.39 10.50
C THR A 99 9.06 9.97 10.06
N PHE A 100 8.43 9.51 8.99
CA PHE A 100 8.76 8.25 8.33
C PHE A 100 9.16 8.53 6.88
N ASP A 101 10.45 8.37 6.59
CA ASP A 101 11.03 8.49 5.26
C ASP A 101 11.35 7.10 4.71
N GLY A 102 10.69 6.69 3.64
CA GLY A 102 10.99 5.44 2.96
C GLY A 102 12.30 5.45 2.19
N ASP A 103 12.92 6.61 1.95
CA ASP A 103 14.15 6.76 1.14
C ASP A 103 14.10 6.03 -0.22
N GLY A 104 12.89 5.90 -0.77
CA GLY A 104 12.62 5.21 -2.02
C GLY A 104 12.59 3.67 -1.94
N HIS A 105 12.47 3.11 -0.73
CA HIS A 105 12.34 1.68 -0.47
C HIS A 105 10.88 1.21 -0.47
N THR A 106 10.71 -0.10 -0.64
CA THR A 106 9.40 -0.75 -0.67
C THR A 106 9.10 -1.52 0.61
N ILE A 107 7.89 -1.37 1.16
CA ILE A 107 7.30 -2.27 2.16
C ILE A 107 6.36 -3.22 1.42
N LYS A 108 6.54 -4.54 1.57
CA LYS A 108 5.79 -5.52 0.77
C LYS A 108 5.32 -6.77 1.50
N ASN A 109 4.34 -7.43 0.89
CA ASN A 109 3.83 -8.75 1.26
C ASN A 109 3.31 -8.82 2.70
N PHE A 110 2.49 -7.85 3.07
CA PHE A 110 1.90 -7.79 4.40
C PHE A 110 0.43 -8.17 4.36
N TYR A 111 0.02 -9.05 5.26
CA TYR A 111 -1.37 -9.47 5.41
C TYR A 111 -1.79 -9.35 6.87
N VAL A 112 -2.84 -8.59 7.12
CA VAL A 112 -3.48 -8.49 8.42
C VAL A 112 -4.98 -8.63 8.25
N GLU A 113 -5.55 -9.55 9.02
CA GLU A 113 -6.99 -9.71 9.15
C GLU A 113 -7.35 -9.73 10.63
N LYS A 114 -8.15 -8.74 11.05
CA LYS A 114 -8.66 -8.65 12.40
C LYS A 114 -10.13 -8.24 12.38
N PRO A 115 -11.04 -9.22 12.29
CA PRO A 115 -12.46 -8.96 12.02
C PRO A 115 -13.21 -8.28 13.16
N THR A 116 -12.67 -8.31 14.39
CA THR A 116 -13.26 -7.68 15.57
C THR A 116 -12.20 -7.11 16.52
N GLY A 117 -12.57 -6.07 17.26
CA GLY A 117 -11.83 -5.59 18.43
C GLY A 117 -10.65 -4.66 18.14
N ALA A 118 -10.51 -4.15 16.91
CA ALA A 118 -9.52 -3.12 16.57
C ALA A 118 -10.13 -2.10 15.62
N HIS A 119 -10.22 -0.84 16.05
CA HIS A 119 -10.93 0.21 15.32
C HIS A 119 -10.05 1.01 14.33
N ASP A 120 -8.75 0.73 14.26
CA ASP A 120 -7.77 1.46 13.43
C ASP A 120 -6.66 0.53 12.90
N MET A 121 -7.04 -0.71 12.51
CA MET A 121 -6.09 -1.76 12.13
C MET A 121 -5.37 -1.46 10.81
N THR A 122 -4.25 -0.77 10.92
CA THR A 122 -3.46 -0.17 9.82
C THR A 122 -1.96 -0.22 10.19
N PHE A 123 -1.05 0.29 9.36
CA PHE A 123 0.37 0.36 9.75
C PHE A 123 0.59 1.32 10.94
N PHE A 124 0.16 2.57 10.81
CA PHE A 124 0.44 3.62 11.80
C PHE A 124 -0.70 3.86 12.78
N GLY A 125 -1.88 3.29 12.56
CA GLY A 125 -3.04 3.43 13.43
C GLY A 125 -3.58 4.85 13.41
N VAL A 126 -3.38 5.57 14.51
CA VAL A 126 -3.76 6.97 14.64
C VAL A 126 -2.52 7.85 14.47
N VAL A 127 -2.61 8.78 13.52
CA VAL A 127 -1.51 9.68 13.13
C VAL A 127 -1.91 11.14 13.38
N GLU A 128 -1.04 11.90 14.05
CA GLU A 128 -1.23 13.35 14.23
C GLU A 128 0.08 14.10 14.07
N GLY A 129 0.12 15.14 13.22
CA GLY A 129 1.30 16.01 13.12
C GLY A 129 2.52 15.34 12.47
N ALA A 130 2.33 14.24 11.75
CA ALA A 130 3.42 13.45 11.19
C ALA A 130 3.79 13.86 9.75
N THR A 131 4.90 13.32 9.26
CA THR A 131 5.23 13.28 7.83
C THR A 131 5.55 11.86 7.43
N ILE A 132 4.90 11.37 6.37
CA ILE A 132 5.10 10.04 5.80
C ILE A 132 5.44 10.22 4.32
N GLU A 133 6.63 9.78 3.90
CA GLU A 133 7.13 10.12 2.57
C GLU A 133 8.03 9.07 1.92
N ARG A 134 8.14 9.12 0.59
CA ARG A 134 9.10 8.37 -0.24
C ARG A 134 9.11 6.86 -0.02
N VAL A 135 7.93 6.25 0.06
CA VAL A 135 7.76 4.82 0.28
C VAL A 135 6.80 4.22 -0.73
N ILE A 136 7.10 3.02 -1.22
CA ILE A 136 6.16 2.20 -1.98
C ILE A 136 5.63 1.09 -1.09
N PHE A 137 4.32 0.92 -1.05
CA PHE A 137 3.67 -0.24 -0.49
C PHE A 137 3.26 -1.20 -1.61
N GLU A 138 3.64 -2.47 -1.51
CA GLU A 138 3.37 -3.46 -2.56
C GLU A 138 2.74 -4.71 -1.96
N ASN A 139 1.62 -5.18 -2.52
CA ASN A 139 0.97 -6.42 -2.05
C ASN A 139 0.66 -6.39 -0.54
N ILE A 140 -0.03 -5.33 -0.11
CA ILE A 140 -0.48 -5.14 1.28
C ILE A 140 -1.97 -5.42 1.36
N THR A 141 -2.39 -6.19 2.36
CA THR A 141 -3.81 -6.47 2.63
C THR A 141 -4.14 -6.18 4.09
N PHE A 142 -5.08 -5.25 4.31
CA PHE A 142 -5.70 -5.00 5.61
C PHE A 142 -7.19 -5.34 5.54
N ILE A 143 -7.64 -6.23 6.42
CA ILE A 143 -9.05 -6.59 6.60
C ILE A 143 -9.42 -6.37 8.05
N GLY A 144 -10.40 -5.51 8.33
CA GLY A 144 -10.79 -5.19 9.70
C GLY A 144 -12.10 -4.42 9.82
N GLU A 145 -12.38 -3.92 11.01
CA GLU A 145 -13.51 -3.04 11.32
C GLU A 145 -13.03 -1.68 11.84
N GLY A 146 -13.94 -0.73 12.04
CA GLY A 146 -13.53 0.61 12.46
C GLY A 146 -13.04 1.43 11.28
N ARG A 147 -12.23 2.45 11.53
CA ARG A 147 -11.66 3.30 10.49
C ARG A 147 -10.49 2.60 9.82
N MET A 148 -10.55 2.49 8.51
CA MET A 148 -9.58 1.69 7.76
C MET A 148 -8.79 2.54 6.77
N GLY A 149 -7.48 2.32 6.77
CA GLY A 149 -6.51 2.79 5.79
C GLY A 149 -5.33 1.83 5.79
N MET A 150 -4.48 1.81 4.77
CA MET A 150 -3.24 1.05 4.91
C MET A 150 -2.23 1.81 5.77
N ILE A 151 -2.14 3.13 5.58
CA ILE A 151 -1.24 3.99 6.33
C ILE A 151 -1.84 4.21 7.72
N SER A 152 -3.11 4.60 7.80
CA SER A 152 -3.72 5.03 9.06
C SER A 152 -5.23 4.96 9.05
N GLY A 153 -5.80 4.58 10.20
CA GLY A 153 -7.25 4.61 10.45
C GLY A 153 -7.74 6.03 10.64
N GLN A 154 -7.04 6.84 11.44
CA GLN A 154 -7.37 8.26 11.64
C GLN A 154 -6.12 9.12 11.44
N THR A 155 -6.24 10.21 10.69
CA THR A 155 -5.14 11.13 10.43
C THR A 155 -5.50 12.58 10.73
N GLU A 156 -4.62 13.30 11.42
CA GLU A 156 -4.76 14.72 11.71
C GLU A 156 -3.47 15.49 11.40
N LYS A 157 -3.56 16.68 10.78
CA LYS A 157 -2.42 17.63 10.62
C LYS A 157 -1.15 16.99 10.03
N THR A 158 -1.31 16.06 9.09
CA THR A 158 -0.22 15.20 8.60
C THR A 158 0.02 15.44 7.13
N THR A 159 1.27 15.32 6.70
CA THR A 159 1.66 15.33 5.28
C THR A 159 1.99 13.92 4.83
N ILE A 160 1.40 13.49 3.71
CA ILE A 160 1.70 12.23 3.02
C ILE A 160 2.12 12.59 1.59
N ARG A 161 3.37 12.28 1.21
CA ARG A 161 3.88 12.68 -0.11
C ARG A 161 4.87 11.70 -0.72
N GLU A 162 4.90 11.62 -2.05
CA GLU A 162 5.76 10.66 -2.75
C GLU A 162 5.52 9.23 -2.25
N VAL A 163 4.24 8.87 -2.03
CA VAL A 163 3.82 7.56 -1.55
C VAL A 163 3.09 6.81 -2.66
N GLY A 164 3.57 5.59 -2.95
CA GLY A 164 2.95 4.68 -3.90
C GLY A 164 2.31 3.49 -3.20
N ALA A 165 1.19 3.00 -3.73
CA ALA A 165 0.66 1.68 -3.42
C ALA A 165 0.37 0.90 -4.71
N ILE A 166 0.77 -0.37 -4.72
CA ILE A 166 0.62 -1.28 -5.87
C ILE A 166 -0.02 -2.57 -5.37
N ASN A 167 -1.12 -2.99 -6.00
CA ASN A 167 -1.79 -4.26 -5.68
C ASN A 167 -2.13 -4.36 -4.18
N CYS A 168 -2.70 -3.30 -3.61
CA CYS A 168 -3.03 -3.22 -2.19
C CYS A 168 -4.55 -3.33 -1.96
N THR A 169 -4.94 -3.99 -0.88
CA THR A 169 -6.34 -4.19 -0.49
C THR A 169 -6.59 -3.61 0.89
N VAL A 170 -7.64 -2.79 1.00
CA VAL A 170 -8.20 -2.35 2.28
C VAL A 170 -9.67 -2.73 2.31
N LYS A 171 -10.03 -3.65 3.21
CA LYS A 171 -11.39 -4.14 3.37
C LYS A 171 -11.90 -3.87 4.78
N ASN A 172 -12.94 -3.05 4.84
CA ASN A 172 -13.72 -2.80 6.03
C ASN A 172 -14.95 -3.71 6.06
N ILE A 173 -15.03 -4.56 7.07
CA ILE A 173 -16.14 -5.49 7.30
C ILE A 173 -17.06 -5.08 8.46
N GLY A 174 -16.74 -3.97 9.14
CA GLY A 174 -17.49 -3.43 10.27
C GLY A 174 -18.58 -2.43 9.87
N THR A 175 -19.19 -1.76 10.86
CA THR A 175 -20.27 -0.77 10.62
C THR A 175 -19.87 0.66 10.85
N GLY A 176 -20.43 1.56 10.03
CA GLY A 176 -20.50 2.98 10.36
C GLY A 176 -19.21 3.73 10.05
N VAL A 177 -18.42 3.28 9.08
CA VAL A 177 -16.97 3.56 9.07
C VAL A 177 -16.41 3.86 7.69
N GLU A 178 -15.36 4.66 7.69
CA GLU A 178 -14.67 5.06 6.47
C GLU A 178 -13.50 4.11 6.12
N ALA A 179 -13.26 3.90 4.82
CA ALA A 179 -12.13 3.16 4.30
C ALA A 179 -11.42 3.94 3.18
N GLY A 180 -10.19 4.39 3.42
CA GLY A 180 -9.32 4.83 2.32
C GLY A 180 -8.28 3.78 1.99
N GLY A 181 -7.71 3.82 0.79
CA GLY A 181 -6.49 3.04 0.52
C GLY A 181 -5.33 3.51 1.40
N PHE A 182 -5.14 4.82 1.57
CA PHE A 182 -4.14 5.38 2.47
C PHE A 182 -4.70 5.71 3.85
N VAL A 183 -5.73 6.56 3.89
CA VAL A 183 -6.26 7.16 5.12
C VAL A 183 -7.75 6.85 5.23
N GLY A 184 -8.22 6.39 6.40
CA GLY A 184 -9.66 6.34 6.71
C GLY A 184 -10.29 7.75 6.70
N PRO A 185 -10.65 8.34 7.84
CA PRO A 185 -10.84 9.78 7.97
C PRO A 185 -9.53 10.56 8.14
N GLY A 186 -9.48 11.72 7.48
CA GLY A 186 -8.41 12.70 7.58
C GLY A 186 -8.96 14.11 7.90
N SER A 187 -8.30 14.83 8.80
CA SER A 187 -8.58 16.23 9.14
C SER A 187 -7.31 17.07 9.05
N GLN A 188 -7.31 18.15 8.27
CA GLN A 188 -6.10 18.95 7.97
C GLN A 188 -4.95 18.09 7.42
N VAL A 189 -5.27 17.12 6.55
CA VAL A 189 -4.27 16.24 5.92
C VAL A 189 -3.90 16.81 4.55
N VAL A 190 -2.62 16.77 4.21
CA VAL A 190 -2.13 17.15 2.88
C VAL A 190 -1.55 15.92 2.22
N ILE A 191 -2.16 15.48 1.11
CA ILE A 191 -1.72 14.32 0.32
C ILE A 191 -1.36 14.81 -1.07
N TYR A 192 -0.12 14.60 -1.50
CA TYR A 192 0.30 15.01 -2.84
C TYR A 192 1.41 14.15 -3.40
N ASP A 193 1.55 14.15 -4.72
CA ASP A 193 2.51 13.30 -5.43
C ASP A 193 2.38 11.83 -5.03
N CYS A 194 1.16 11.31 -5.07
CA CYS A 194 0.84 9.98 -4.57
C CYS A 194 0.16 9.13 -5.65
N TYR A 195 0.31 7.81 -5.55
CA TYR A 195 -0.47 6.91 -6.39
C TYR A 195 -0.96 5.66 -5.66
N PHE A 196 -2.13 5.17 -6.05
CA PHE A 196 -2.69 3.90 -5.58
C PHE A 196 -3.21 3.10 -6.78
N VAL A 197 -2.46 2.10 -7.22
CA VAL A 197 -2.74 1.37 -8.46
C VAL A 197 -3.03 -0.10 -8.22
N ASP A 198 -3.89 -0.64 -9.07
CA ASP A 198 -4.34 -2.04 -9.06
C ASP A 198 -4.88 -2.49 -7.69
N GLY A 199 -5.42 -1.55 -6.93
CA GLY A 199 -5.86 -1.83 -5.57
C GLY A 199 -7.37 -2.03 -5.46
N SER A 200 -7.78 -2.52 -4.29
CA SER A 200 -9.15 -2.90 -3.99
C SER A 200 -9.57 -2.33 -2.65
N ILE A 201 -10.52 -1.39 -2.69
CA ILE A 201 -11.09 -0.78 -1.49
C ILE A 201 -12.52 -1.27 -1.35
N VAL A 202 -12.82 -1.90 -0.21
CA VAL A 202 -14.15 -2.45 0.04
C VAL A 202 -14.63 -1.99 1.40
N CYS A 203 -15.78 -1.33 1.43
CA CYS A 203 -16.48 -0.89 2.64
C CYS A 203 -17.95 -1.31 2.55
N ASP A 204 -18.20 -2.61 2.65
CA ASP A 204 -19.50 -3.24 2.40
C ASP A 204 -20.15 -3.86 3.64
N GLY A 205 -19.56 -3.66 4.82
CA GLY A 205 -20.06 -4.16 6.11
C GLY A 205 -21.53 -3.81 6.35
N LYS A 206 -22.32 -4.81 6.73
CA LYS A 206 -23.79 -4.69 6.90
C LYS A 206 -24.19 -5.27 8.26
N LEU A 207 -24.70 -4.46 9.19
CA LEU A 207 -25.31 -5.00 10.42
C LEU A 207 -26.79 -4.69 10.59
N SER A 208 -27.38 -3.65 9.98
CA SER A 208 -28.84 -3.47 10.00
C SER A 208 -29.36 -2.62 8.84
N GLU A 209 -30.65 -2.79 8.51
CA GLU A 209 -31.38 -1.92 7.56
C GLU A 209 -31.56 -0.48 8.07
N THR A 210 -31.12 -0.16 9.30
CA THR A 210 -31.43 1.09 9.99
C THR A 210 -30.21 1.95 10.34
N ASP A 211 -28.98 1.45 10.16
CA ASP A 211 -27.75 2.22 10.39
C ASP A 211 -26.98 2.41 9.08
N LEU A 212 -27.36 3.45 8.33
CA LEU A 212 -26.76 3.85 7.04
C LEU A 212 -25.66 4.92 7.21
N ARG A 213 -25.12 5.10 8.42
CA ARG A 213 -24.11 6.13 8.65
C ARG A 213 -22.76 5.68 8.10
N GLY A 214 -21.97 6.61 7.54
CA GLY A 214 -20.51 6.56 7.57
C GLY A 214 -19.72 5.72 6.55
N ASP A 215 -20.34 4.82 5.77
CA ASP A 215 -19.61 3.92 4.86
C ASP A 215 -19.04 4.63 3.62
N ASN A 216 -18.01 5.44 3.85
CA ASN A 216 -17.35 6.23 2.83
C ASN A 216 -16.07 5.53 2.37
N ALA A 217 -15.84 5.41 1.06
CA ALA A 217 -14.64 4.75 0.56
C ALA A 217 -13.96 5.45 -0.61
N ALA A 218 -12.63 5.36 -0.64
CA ALA A 218 -11.84 5.74 -1.81
C ALA A 218 -10.44 5.14 -1.80
N ALA A 219 -9.72 5.23 -2.93
CA ALA A 219 -8.35 4.74 -3.02
C ALA A 219 -7.34 5.61 -2.23
N LEU A 220 -7.60 6.90 -1.98
CA LEU A 220 -6.72 7.70 -1.10
C LEU A 220 -7.35 7.94 0.28
N VAL A 221 -8.49 8.64 0.35
CA VAL A 221 -9.07 9.07 1.64
C VAL A 221 -10.54 8.68 1.76
N GLY A 222 -10.91 7.91 2.77
CA GLY A 222 -12.32 7.56 3.03
C GLY A 222 -13.17 8.80 3.29
N LYS A 223 -12.71 9.70 4.18
CA LYS A 223 -13.34 11.00 4.44
C LYS A 223 -12.33 12.12 4.68
N ALA A 224 -12.48 13.23 3.98
CA ALA A 224 -11.57 14.38 4.03
C ALA A 224 -12.25 15.61 4.65
N GLU A 225 -11.78 16.03 5.83
CA GLU A 225 -12.38 17.10 6.64
C GLU A 225 -11.40 18.24 6.91
N ASN A 226 -11.93 19.41 7.29
CA ASN A 226 -11.18 20.54 7.84
C ASN A 226 -9.91 20.90 7.06
N MET A 227 -10.03 21.51 5.88
CA MET A 227 -8.87 21.94 5.09
C MET A 227 -7.92 20.78 4.72
N THR A 228 -8.48 19.60 4.46
CA THR A 228 -7.72 18.51 3.84
C THR A 228 -7.55 18.80 2.35
N ALA A 229 -6.36 18.58 1.81
CA ALA A 229 -6.03 18.83 0.42
C ALA A 229 -5.42 17.56 -0.22
N ILE A 230 -5.94 17.18 -1.38
CA ILE A 230 -5.43 16.05 -2.18
C ILE A 230 -5.03 16.57 -3.56
N MET A 231 -3.77 16.41 -3.93
CA MET A 231 -3.17 17.09 -5.08
C MET A 231 -2.32 16.15 -5.93
N SER A 232 -2.26 16.38 -7.25
CA SER A 232 -1.24 15.79 -8.15
C SER A 232 -1.02 14.29 -7.90
N SER A 233 -2.12 13.53 -7.88
CA SER A 233 -2.15 12.12 -7.50
C SER A 233 -3.05 11.33 -8.42
N TYR A 234 -2.78 10.03 -8.58
CA TYR A 234 -3.60 9.19 -9.46
C TYR A 234 -3.92 7.82 -8.87
N VAL A 235 -5.06 7.26 -9.27
CA VAL A 235 -5.56 5.99 -8.70
C VAL A 235 -6.12 5.06 -9.77
N SER A 236 -5.97 3.74 -9.58
CA SER A 236 -6.61 2.69 -10.38
C SER A 236 -7.04 1.51 -9.51
N GLY A 237 -7.88 0.64 -10.08
CA GLY A 237 -8.42 -0.53 -9.37
C GLY A 237 -9.92 -0.40 -9.11
N THR A 238 -10.39 -0.85 -7.96
CA THR A 238 -11.82 -0.89 -7.64
C THR A 238 -12.12 -0.27 -6.27
N VAL A 239 -13.26 0.42 -6.19
CA VAL A 239 -13.82 0.94 -4.94
C VAL A 239 -15.27 0.47 -4.81
N VAL A 240 -15.59 -0.20 -3.72
CA VAL A 240 -16.94 -0.71 -3.42
C VAL A 240 -17.37 -0.21 -2.05
N ALA A 241 -18.53 0.46 -1.96
CA ALA A 241 -19.06 0.93 -0.68
C ALA A 241 -20.58 1.06 -0.64
N ARG A 242 -21.13 1.31 0.56
CA ARG A 242 -22.58 1.47 0.76
C ARG A 242 -23.09 2.91 0.75
N ASN A 243 -22.25 3.93 0.92
CA ASN A 243 -22.73 5.32 1.05
C ASN A 243 -22.08 6.31 0.09
N ASN A 244 -20.90 6.86 0.43
CA ASN A 244 -20.20 7.81 -0.43
C ASN A 244 -18.89 7.21 -0.93
N LEU A 245 -18.74 7.09 -2.25
CA LEU A 245 -17.55 6.53 -2.82
C LEU A 245 -17.05 7.32 -4.01
N GLY A 246 -15.73 7.46 -4.06
CA GLY A 246 -15.04 7.91 -5.26
C GLY A 246 -13.65 7.35 -5.35
N GLY A 247 -12.96 7.61 -6.46
CA GLY A 247 -11.60 7.15 -6.65
C GLY A 247 -10.64 7.83 -5.69
N ILE A 248 -10.73 9.15 -5.55
CA ILE A 248 -9.80 9.94 -4.75
C ILE A 248 -10.28 10.09 -3.31
N ALA A 249 -11.53 10.50 -3.12
CA ALA A 249 -12.12 10.66 -1.78
C ALA A 249 -13.55 10.12 -1.69
N GLY A 250 -13.92 9.47 -0.58
CA GLY A 250 -15.28 8.98 -0.38
C GLY A 250 -16.24 10.14 -0.11
N MET A 251 -16.04 10.82 1.02
CA MET A 251 -16.71 12.06 1.38
C MET A 251 -15.69 13.18 1.59
N ILE A 252 -16.02 14.40 1.17
CA ILE A 252 -15.13 15.54 1.36
C ILE A 252 -15.90 16.82 1.70
N ASP A 253 -15.49 17.47 2.78
CA ASP A 253 -16.17 18.65 3.32
C ASP A 253 -15.86 19.93 2.54
N ALA A 254 -16.69 20.95 2.73
CA ALA A 254 -16.64 22.19 1.95
C ALA A 254 -15.39 23.06 2.15
N SER A 255 -14.59 22.79 3.19
CA SER A 255 -13.31 23.48 3.42
C SER A 255 -12.12 22.74 2.84
N SER A 256 -12.32 21.56 2.25
CA SER A 256 -11.29 20.68 1.71
C SER A 256 -11.29 20.72 0.18
N SER A 257 -10.19 20.29 -0.44
CA SER A 257 -9.99 20.36 -1.89
C SER A 257 -9.41 19.09 -2.52
N ILE A 258 -9.73 18.88 -3.80
CA ILE A 258 -9.08 17.91 -4.68
C ILE A 258 -8.67 18.64 -5.96
N SER A 259 -7.41 18.51 -6.35
CA SER A 259 -6.89 19.19 -7.53
C SER A 259 -5.82 18.38 -8.25
N GLY A 260 -5.74 18.50 -9.58
CA GLY A 260 -4.70 17.84 -10.37
C GLY A 260 -4.71 16.31 -10.24
N CYS A 261 -5.86 15.71 -9.92
CA CYS A 261 -5.96 14.28 -9.66
C CYS A 261 -6.52 13.52 -10.86
N LEU A 262 -6.07 12.27 -11.05
CA LEU A 262 -6.54 11.36 -12.09
C LEU A 262 -7.15 10.08 -11.49
N ALA A 263 -8.44 9.84 -11.74
CA ALA A 263 -9.12 8.60 -11.34
C ALA A 263 -9.30 7.63 -12.52
N MET A 264 -8.80 6.41 -12.36
CA MET A 264 -8.90 5.33 -13.35
C MET A 264 -9.59 4.09 -12.79
N CYS A 265 -10.16 4.20 -11.59
CA CYS A 265 -10.81 3.10 -10.89
C CYS A 265 -12.29 2.97 -11.26
N ASP A 266 -12.78 1.73 -11.23
CA ASP A 266 -14.21 1.46 -11.26
C ASP A 266 -14.79 1.64 -9.84
N VAL A 267 -15.87 2.43 -9.72
CA VAL A 267 -16.57 2.67 -8.45
C VAL A 267 -17.95 2.00 -8.49
N THR A 268 -18.25 1.17 -7.49
CA THR A 268 -19.49 0.40 -7.39
C THR A 268 -20.16 0.62 -6.04
N GLY A 269 -21.27 1.35 -6.04
CA GLY A 269 -22.13 1.52 -4.88
C GLY A 269 -23.08 0.34 -4.73
N ASN A 270 -23.32 -0.08 -3.49
CA ASN A 270 -24.44 -0.97 -3.16
C ASN A 270 -25.77 -0.19 -3.12
N ASP A 271 -26.89 -0.90 -2.96
CA ASP A 271 -28.27 -0.37 -3.11
C ASP A 271 -28.59 0.92 -2.33
N ASP A 272 -27.84 1.21 -1.26
CA ASP A 272 -28.06 2.38 -0.38
C ASP A 272 -27.13 3.58 -0.69
N ALA A 273 -26.27 3.48 -1.71
CA ALA A 273 -25.26 4.51 -1.98
C ALA A 273 -25.90 5.83 -2.43
N THR A 274 -25.52 6.92 -1.77
CA THR A 274 -26.11 8.26 -1.99
C THR A 274 -25.17 9.24 -2.69
N GLY A 275 -23.86 8.96 -2.69
CA GLY A 275 -22.86 9.77 -3.36
C GLY A 275 -21.86 8.91 -4.10
N ILE A 276 -21.92 8.90 -5.44
CA ILE A 276 -21.02 8.11 -6.27
C ILE A 276 -20.42 9.03 -7.32
N GLY A 277 -19.10 9.08 -7.40
CA GLY A 277 -18.40 9.83 -8.45
C GLY A 277 -16.99 9.32 -8.65
N ARG A 278 -16.46 9.43 -9.87
CA ARG A 278 -15.10 8.92 -10.18
C ARG A 278 -14.01 9.61 -9.36
N ILE A 279 -14.15 10.91 -9.06
CA ILE A 279 -13.21 11.66 -8.22
C ILE A 279 -13.62 11.58 -6.75
N CYS A 280 -14.84 12.01 -6.43
CA CYS A 280 -15.37 11.95 -5.07
C CYS A 280 -16.84 11.57 -5.00
N GLY A 281 -17.24 10.93 -3.91
CA GLY A 281 -18.63 10.47 -3.73
C GLY A 281 -19.58 11.56 -3.24
N GLY A 282 -19.29 12.11 -2.06
CA GLY A 282 -20.18 13.02 -1.33
C GLY A 282 -19.52 14.32 -0.87
N GLY A 283 -20.36 15.29 -0.49
CA GLY A 283 -19.95 16.60 0.02
C GLY A 283 -19.94 17.73 -1.01
N SER A 284 -19.26 18.83 -0.71
CA SER A 284 -19.19 20.04 -1.58
C SER A 284 -17.80 20.68 -1.55
N PRO A 285 -16.76 19.92 -1.93
CA PRO A 285 -15.37 20.38 -1.90
C PRO A 285 -15.08 21.44 -2.96
N ASP A 286 -13.90 22.05 -2.87
CA ASP A 286 -13.30 22.73 -4.01
C ASP A 286 -12.68 21.70 -4.98
N LEU A 287 -13.26 21.60 -6.19
CA LEU A 287 -12.77 20.77 -7.29
C LEU A 287 -12.24 21.61 -8.47
N SER A 288 -12.11 22.92 -8.32
CA SER A 288 -11.95 23.87 -9.43
C SER A 288 -10.66 23.73 -10.25
N SER A 289 -9.77 22.79 -9.89
CA SER A 289 -8.42 22.68 -10.45
C SER A 289 -8.16 21.29 -11.05
N GLY A 290 -8.53 21.08 -12.32
CA GLY A 290 -7.98 20.02 -13.17
C GLY A 290 -8.11 18.59 -12.65
N ASN A 291 -9.31 18.11 -12.33
CA ASN A 291 -9.53 16.70 -11.97
C ASN A 291 -10.04 15.90 -13.15
N TYR A 292 -9.39 14.79 -13.47
CA TYR A 292 -9.70 13.98 -14.64
C TYR A 292 -10.01 12.54 -14.26
N ALA A 293 -10.76 11.86 -15.11
CA ALA A 293 -10.97 10.44 -14.99
C ALA A 293 -10.80 9.78 -16.36
N LEU A 294 -10.23 8.57 -16.37
CA LEU A 294 -10.11 7.80 -17.60
C LEU A 294 -11.52 7.54 -18.15
N GLU A 295 -11.73 7.78 -19.44
CA GLU A 295 -13.06 7.67 -20.07
C GLU A 295 -13.68 6.26 -19.92
N THR A 296 -12.84 5.25 -19.69
CA THR A 296 -13.25 3.85 -19.48
C THR A 296 -13.62 3.52 -18.04
N ALA A 297 -13.34 4.40 -17.08
CA ALA A 297 -13.64 4.19 -15.66
C ALA A 297 -15.16 4.27 -15.42
N LYS A 298 -15.70 3.25 -14.77
CA LYS A 298 -17.14 3.04 -14.64
C LYS A 298 -17.67 3.44 -13.28
N VAL A 299 -18.93 3.87 -13.29
CA VAL A 299 -19.77 4.05 -12.11
C VAL A 299 -20.89 3.02 -12.18
N ASN A 300 -20.97 2.11 -11.20
CA ASN A 300 -21.94 1.01 -11.16
C ASN A 300 -21.98 0.20 -12.47
N GLY A 301 -20.80 -0.10 -13.02
CA GLY A 301 -20.67 -0.86 -14.27
C GLY A 301 -21.00 -0.09 -15.56
N ASN A 302 -21.40 1.18 -15.46
CA ASN A 302 -21.74 2.02 -16.61
C ASN A 302 -20.69 3.10 -16.84
N LEU A 303 -20.48 3.48 -18.11
CA LEU A 303 -19.68 4.65 -18.46
C LEU A 303 -20.42 5.93 -18.01
N VAL A 304 -19.66 6.94 -17.59
CA VAL A 304 -20.20 8.24 -17.18
C VAL A 304 -20.44 9.09 -18.42
N THR A 305 -21.63 9.67 -18.55
CA THR A 305 -22.01 10.54 -19.67
C THR A 305 -22.55 11.91 -19.24
N THR A 306 -22.63 12.14 -17.92
CA THR A 306 -23.13 13.38 -17.30
C THR A 306 -22.23 13.77 -16.14
N ASP A 307 -22.23 15.06 -15.79
CA ASP A 307 -21.39 15.63 -14.73
C ASP A 307 -19.88 15.31 -14.89
N ASN A 308 -19.41 15.20 -16.13
CA ASN A 308 -18.06 14.82 -16.53
C ASN A 308 -17.16 16.04 -16.81
N ASN A 309 -17.12 16.98 -15.87
CA ASN A 309 -16.25 18.16 -15.94
C ASN A 309 -15.20 18.14 -14.82
N ALA A 310 -14.10 18.87 -15.03
CA ALA A 310 -12.95 18.86 -14.14
C ALA A 310 -13.23 19.44 -12.74
N ASP A 311 -14.31 20.20 -12.61
CA ASP A 311 -14.82 20.82 -11.39
C ASP A 311 -16.01 20.06 -10.76
N GLN A 312 -16.28 18.84 -11.23
CA GLN A 312 -17.40 18.01 -10.78
C GLN A 312 -16.93 16.66 -10.23
N ARG A 313 -17.83 15.97 -9.53
CA ARG A 313 -17.54 14.71 -8.81
C ARG A 313 -17.02 13.57 -9.68
N ASN A 314 -17.30 13.60 -11.00
CA ASN A 314 -16.78 12.60 -11.92
C ASN A 314 -15.49 13.02 -12.63
N GLY A 315 -15.03 14.26 -12.50
CA GLY A 315 -13.89 14.76 -13.27
C GLY A 315 -14.15 14.78 -14.78
N ALA A 316 -13.30 15.49 -15.51
CA ALA A 316 -13.34 15.51 -16.97
C ALA A 316 -12.82 14.19 -17.55
N ASP A 317 -13.43 13.75 -18.66
CA ASP A 317 -12.93 12.57 -19.37
C ASP A 317 -11.56 12.84 -19.98
N VAL A 318 -10.68 11.85 -19.91
CA VAL A 318 -9.41 11.81 -20.62
C VAL A 318 -9.22 10.41 -21.23
N THR A 319 -8.66 10.34 -22.44
CA THR A 319 -8.36 9.05 -23.07
C THR A 319 -6.97 8.57 -22.64
N LYS A 320 -6.71 7.26 -22.73
CA LYS A 320 -5.36 6.73 -22.44
C LYS A 320 -4.28 7.37 -23.32
N ALA A 321 -4.63 7.75 -24.56
CA ALA A 321 -3.68 8.35 -25.50
C ALA A 321 -3.28 9.79 -25.11
N ASP A 322 -4.14 10.51 -24.37
CA ASP A 322 -3.90 11.88 -23.96
C ASP A 322 -3.06 11.99 -22.68
N LEU A 323 -2.86 10.87 -21.96
CA LEU A 323 -2.06 10.77 -20.72
C LEU A 323 -0.54 10.84 -21.00
N THR A 324 -0.12 11.99 -21.54
CA THR A 324 1.28 12.32 -21.82
C THR A 324 1.95 13.01 -20.63
N GLN A 325 3.28 13.13 -20.64
CA GLN A 325 3.99 13.91 -19.62
C GLN A 325 3.46 15.36 -19.52
N GLU A 326 3.26 16.03 -20.65
CA GLU A 326 2.74 17.41 -20.71
C GLU A 326 1.37 17.51 -20.02
N PHE A 327 0.49 16.52 -20.24
CA PHE A 327 -0.79 16.45 -19.54
C PHE A 327 -0.61 16.41 -18.01
N TYR A 328 0.28 15.56 -17.50
CA TYR A 328 0.52 15.47 -16.06
C TYR A 328 1.19 16.74 -15.48
N GLU A 329 2.07 17.40 -16.23
CA GLU A 329 2.67 18.68 -15.84
C GLU A 329 1.57 19.77 -15.70
N GLU A 330 0.57 19.79 -16.57
CA GLU A 330 -0.61 20.67 -16.43
C GLU A 330 -1.44 20.36 -15.18
N LEU A 331 -1.45 19.10 -14.72
CA LEU A 331 -2.07 18.69 -13.44
C LEU A 331 -1.19 19.01 -12.21
N GLY A 332 -0.02 19.61 -12.41
CA GLY A 332 0.90 20.00 -11.35
C GLY A 332 1.87 18.90 -10.90
N PHE A 333 2.00 17.80 -11.66
CA PHE A 333 3.02 16.79 -11.37
C PHE A 333 4.43 17.39 -11.63
N ASP A 334 5.31 17.34 -10.64
CA ASP A 334 6.68 17.83 -10.75
C ASP A 334 7.60 16.80 -11.45
N PHE A 335 7.74 16.90 -12.76
CA PHE A 335 8.70 16.10 -13.54
C PHE A 335 10.15 16.58 -13.44
N ASP A 336 10.42 17.73 -12.84
CA ASP A 336 11.77 18.22 -12.60
C ASP A 336 12.40 17.51 -11.39
N ASN A 337 11.61 17.18 -10.37
CA ASN A 337 12.13 16.62 -9.12
C ASN A 337 11.53 15.26 -8.72
N VAL A 338 10.24 15.03 -8.96
CA VAL A 338 9.51 13.90 -8.36
C VAL A 338 9.23 12.79 -9.37
N TRP A 339 8.64 13.12 -10.51
CA TRP A 339 8.08 12.16 -11.45
C TRP A 339 8.96 11.92 -12.68
N LYS A 340 8.78 10.75 -13.30
CA LYS A 340 9.26 10.42 -14.64
C LYS A 340 8.24 9.55 -15.36
N MET A 341 8.23 9.61 -16.69
CA MET A 341 7.60 8.59 -17.52
C MET A 341 8.62 7.48 -17.78
N ASP A 342 8.32 6.25 -17.36
CA ASP A 342 9.20 5.10 -17.57
C ASP A 342 8.36 3.86 -17.96
N PRO A 343 8.09 3.66 -19.26
CA PRO A 343 7.29 2.54 -19.76
C PRO A 343 7.86 1.16 -19.44
N SER A 344 9.11 1.07 -18.96
CA SER A 344 9.67 -0.19 -18.47
C SER A 344 9.16 -0.57 -17.08
N ILE A 345 8.57 0.39 -16.35
CA ILE A 345 8.00 0.23 -15.01
C ILE A 345 6.47 0.33 -15.08
N SER A 346 5.94 1.34 -15.77
CA SER A 346 4.51 1.65 -15.82
C SER A 346 4.19 2.51 -17.04
N ASP A 347 2.97 2.36 -17.59
CA ASP A 347 2.42 3.26 -18.60
C ASP A 347 2.09 4.66 -18.04
N TYR A 348 2.06 4.81 -16.71
CA TYR A 348 1.74 6.03 -15.98
C TYR A 348 2.99 6.60 -15.27
N PRO A 349 2.97 7.87 -14.80
CA PRO A 349 4.10 8.47 -14.09
C PRO A 349 4.55 7.62 -12.90
N VAL A 350 5.85 7.49 -12.70
CA VAL A 350 6.45 6.83 -11.53
C VAL A 350 7.47 7.75 -10.90
N PHE A 351 7.84 7.50 -9.64
CA PHE A 351 8.85 8.35 -8.99
C PHE A 351 10.22 8.21 -9.68
N LYS A 352 11.02 9.28 -9.70
CA LYS A 352 12.39 9.24 -10.26
C LYS A 352 13.27 8.20 -9.58
N TRP A 353 13.10 8.05 -8.27
CA TRP A 353 13.79 7.07 -7.45
C TRP A 353 13.20 5.66 -7.56
N GLN A 354 11.99 5.51 -8.12
CA GLN A 354 11.34 4.21 -8.26
C GLN A 354 12.09 3.34 -9.26
N LYS A 355 12.47 2.17 -8.76
CA LYS A 355 13.09 1.11 -9.54
C LYS A 355 11.99 0.21 -10.08
N ALA A 356 12.24 -0.45 -11.22
CA ALA A 356 11.39 -1.53 -11.66
C ALA A 356 11.26 -2.53 -10.51
N GLY A 357 10.04 -2.84 -10.09
CA GLY A 357 9.81 -3.86 -9.09
C GLY A 357 10.50 -5.15 -9.55
N SER A 358 11.19 -5.84 -8.65
CA SER A 358 11.40 -7.27 -8.85
C SER A 358 10.01 -7.87 -8.76
N THR A 359 9.29 -8.01 -9.88
CA THR A 359 8.06 -8.78 -9.87
C THR A 359 8.45 -10.09 -9.19
N GLY A 360 7.88 -10.40 -8.02
CA GLY A 360 8.15 -11.65 -7.31
C GLY A 360 7.86 -12.89 -8.18
N VAL A 361 7.31 -12.66 -9.37
CA VAL A 361 7.34 -13.49 -10.56
C VAL A 361 8.77 -13.60 -11.11
N LYS A 362 9.58 -14.48 -10.50
CA LYS A 362 10.57 -15.19 -11.32
C LYS A 362 9.77 -16.09 -12.26
N ASN A 363 9.97 -15.98 -13.57
CA ASN A 363 9.62 -17.06 -14.49
C ASN A 363 10.23 -18.34 -13.91
N ILE A 364 9.39 -19.34 -13.61
CA ILE A 364 9.85 -20.60 -13.00
C ILE A 364 10.69 -21.37 -14.02
N ASP A 365 10.59 -21.05 -15.31
CA ASP A 365 11.56 -21.48 -16.30
C ASP A 365 11.78 -20.44 -17.40
N ASN A 366 13.04 -20.22 -17.77
CA ASN A 366 13.45 -19.38 -18.90
C ASN A 366 13.49 -20.21 -20.19
N ASP A 367 12.47 -21.05 -20.42
CA ASP A 367 12.39 -21.73 -21.70
C ASP A 367 11.94 -20.70 -22.75
N THR A 368 12.93 -20.04 -23.37
CA THR A 368 12.78 -18.92 -24.32
C THR A 368 11.98 -19.28 -25.58
N ASN A 369 11.52 -20.53 -25.68
CA ASN A 369 10.78 -21.05 -26.82
C ASN A 369 9.31 -20.59 -26.82
N TYR A 370 8.73 -20.26 -25.66
CA TYR A 370 7.33 -19.86 -25.59
C TYR A 370 7.14 -18.49 -24.96
N ILE A 371 6.16 -17.74 -25.46
CA ILE A 371 5.69 -16.49 -24.87
C ILE A 371 4.26 -16.73 -24.40
N VAL A 372 4.02 -16.52 -23.11
CA VAL A 372 2.69 -16.69 -22.51
C VAL A 372 2.21 -15.37 -21.92
N SER A 373 1.05 -14.90 -22.34
CA SER A 373 0.49 -13.60 -21.94
C SER A 373 -1.01 -13.68 -21.68
N ALA A 374 -1.51 -12.81 -20.81
CA ALA A 374 -2.95 -12.66 -20.58
C ALA A 374 -3.61 -11.92 -21.76
N THR A 375 -4.87 -12.27 -22.03
CA THR A 375 -5.74 -11.54 -22.95
C THR A 375 -7.10 -11.32 -22.31
N THR A 376 -7.90 -10.40 -22.86
CA THR A 376 -9.29 -10.17 -22.42
C THR A 376 -10.09 -11.47 -22.36
N ASP A 377 -9.89 -12.35 -23.35
CA ASP A 377 -10.66 -13.59 -23.48
C ASP A 377 -10.01 -14.79 -22.76
N GLY A 378 -8.73 -14.73 -22.37
CA GLY A 378 -8.03 -15.90 -21.85
C GLY A 378 -6.53 -15.76 -21.65
N VAL A 379 -5.80 -16.80 -22.01
CA VAL A 379 -4.33 -16.81 -22.05
C VAL A 379 -3.89 -17.08 -23.49
N LYS A 380 -2.97 -16.27 -24.00
CA LYS A 380 -2.30 -16.49 -25.29
C LYS A 380 -0.96 -17.17 -25.06
N VAL A 381 -0.67 -18.16 -25.90
CA VAL A 381 0.59 -18.91 -25.93
C VAL A 381 1.14 -18.85 -27.35
N GLU A 382 2.38 -18.40 -27.50
CA GLU A 382 3.10 -18.25 -28.76
C GLU A 382 4.38 -19.07 -28.75
N GLY A 383 4.90 -19.43 -29.93
CA GLY A 383 6.10 -20.25 -30.08
C GLY A 383 5.85 -21.77 -30.15
N LEU A 384 4.58 -22.16 -30.30
CA LEU A 384 4.14 -23.55 -30.39
C LEU A 384 4.57 -24.19 -31.73
N LYS A 385 4.79 -25.51 -31.72
CA LYS A 385 5.14 -26.33 -32.89
C LYS A 385 3.96 -27.16 -33.41
N GLY A 386 2.82 -27.12 -32.71
CA GLY A 386 1.57 -27.74 -33.16
C GLY A 386 1.39 -29.18 -32.68
N ASN A 387 2.03 -29.55 -31.56
CA ASN A 387 1.85 -30.84 -30.91
C ASN A 387 1.91 -30.77 -29.38
N GLU A 388 2.17 -29.59 -28.82
CA GLU A 388 2.24 -29.37 -27.38
C GLU A 388 0.83 -29.40 -26.76
N THR A 389 0.70 -30.02 -25.59
CA THR A 389 -0.52 -29.93 -24.77
C THR A 389 -0.39 -28.76 -23.81
N ILE A 390 -1.33 -27.82 -23.86
CA ILE A 390 -1.38 -26.66 -22.99
C ILE A 390 -2.45 -26.90 -21.93
N CYS A 391 -2.03 -27.00 -20.67
CA CYS A 391 -2.91 -27.17 -19.52
C CYS A 391 -2.88 -25.90 -18.67
N ILE A 392 -4.05 -25.35 -18.34
CA ILE A 392 -4.18 -24.18 -17.49
C ILE A 392 -4.83 -24.60 -16.18
N TYR A 393 -4.21 -24.26 -15.06
CA TYR A 393 -4.68 -24.53 -13.71
C TYR A 393 -4.92 -23.23 -12.95
N ASP A 394 -5.85 -23.23 -12.00
CA ASP A 394 -5.90 -22.19 -10.99
C ASP A 394 -4.79 -22.38 -9.92
N VAL A 395 -4.67 -21.43 -9.01
CA VAL A 395 -3.69 -21.48 -7.91
C VAL A 395 -3.93 -22.62 -6.91
N THR A 396 -5.10 -23.26 -6.92
CA THR A 396 -5.40 -24.44 -6.09
C THR A 396 -4.96 -25.75 -6.76
N GLY A 397 -4.53 -25.67 -8.03
CA GLY A 397 -4.17 -26.83 -8.86
C GLY A 397 -5.35 -27.44 -9.60
N MET A 398 -6.52 -26.80 -9.61
CA MET A 398 -7.68 -27.25 -10.38
C MET A 398 -7.47 -26.95 -11.87
N LEU A 399 -7.65 -27.94 -12.75
CA LEU A 399 -7.55 -27.77 -14.19
C LEU A 399 -8.72 -26.92 -14.71
N LEU A 400 -8.40 -25.74 -15.25
CA LEU A 400 -9.36 -24.80 -15.84
C LEU A 400 -9.59 -25.07 -17.33
N ASN A 401 -8.53 -25.42 -18.06
CA ASN A 401 -8.61 -25.69 -19.50
C ASN A 401 -7.45 -26.57 -19.97
N GLU A 402 -7.67 -27.36 -21.02
CA GLU A 402 -6.64 -28.16 -21.69
C GLU A 402 -6.87 -28.14 -23.20
N GLN A 403 -5.83 -27.80 -23.97
CA GLN A 403 -5.89 -27.79 -25.43
C GLN A 403 -4.58 -28.27 -26.05
N ILE A 404 -4.66 -29.01 -27.15
CA ILE A 404 -3.50 -29.38 -27.95
C ILE A 404 -3.22 -28.28 -28.98
N ALA A 405 -1.97 -27.84 -29.07
CA ALA A 405 -1.50 -26.88 -30.05
C ALA A 405 -1.79 -27.36 -31.48
N THR A 406 -2.46 -26.54 -32.26
CA THR A 406 -2.69 -26.79 -33.70
C THR A 406 -2.02 -25.76 -34.60
N GLN A 407 -1.51 -24.68 -34.01
CA GLN A 407 -0.91 -23.53 -34.69
C GLN A 407 0.21 -22.97 -33.80
N GLY A 408 1.09 -22.13 -34.37
CA GLY A 408 2.23 -21.54 -33.65
C GLY A 408 1.86 -20.50 -32.59
N SER A 409 0.60 -20.09 -32.54
CA SER A 409 0.02 -19.23 -31.51
C SER A 409 -1.42 -19.66 -31.27
N MET A 410 -1.83 -19.76 -30.01
CA MET A 410 -3.21 -20.03 -29.63
C MET A 410 -3.64 -19.14 -28.47
N THR A 411 -4.93 -18.78 -28.45
CA THR A 411 -5.57 -18.14 -27.30
C THR A 411 -6.58 -19.09 -26.71
N ILE A 412 -6.37 -19.44 -25.44
CA ILE A 412 -7.22 -20.36 -24.69
C ILE A 412 -8.15 -19.54 -23.83
N SER A 413 -9.44 -19.57 -24.16
CA SER A 413 -10.45 -18.82 -23.42
C SER A 413 -10.57 -19.32 -21.98
N LEU A 414 -10.66 -18.39 -21.04
CA LEU A 414 -10.87 -18.67 -19.62
C LEU A 414 -12.00 -17.78 -19.10
N ASN A 415 -12.92 -18.34 -18.33
CA ASN A 415 -13.97 -17.55 -17.68
C ASN A 415 -13.54 -17.03 -16.29
N ALA A 416 -12.42 -17.53 -15.76
CA ALA A 416 -11.87 -17.11 -14.48
C ALA A 416 -10.87 -15.94 -14.66
N THR A 417 -10.91 -14.99 -13.73
CA THR A 417 -9.91 -13.92 -13.57
C THR A 417 -8.99 -14.25 -12.39
N GLY A 418 -7.77 -13.71 -12.40
CA GLY A 418 -6.77 -13.95 -11.36
C GLY A 418 -5.57 -14.76 -11.85
N ILE A 419 -4.81 -15.33 -10.91
CA ILE A 419 -3.57 -16.05 -11.23
C ILE A 419 -3.90 -17.47 -11.73
N CYS A 420 -3.32 -17.84 -12.86
CA CYS A 420 -3.32 -19.21 -13.37
C CYS A 420 -1.90 -19.70 -13.66
N ILE A 421 -1.73 -21.02 -13.63
CA ILE A 421 -0.51 -21.73 -13.98
C ILE A 421 -0.73 -22.37 -15.35
N VAL A 422 0.14 -22.10 -16.31
CA VAL A 422 0.06 -22.64 -17.66
C VAL A 422 1.22 -23.59 -17.89
N ASN A 423 0.91 -24.88 -18.05
CA ASN A 423 1.87 -25.90 -18.45
C ASN A 423 1.79 -26.13 -19.95
N ILE A 424 2.92 -26.07 -20.62
CA ILE A 424 3.08 -26.45 -22.02
C ILE A 424 3.89 -27.74 -22.04
N VAL A 425 3.24 -28.85 -22.38
CA VAL A 425 3.82 -30.19 -22.39
C VAL A 425 4.16 -30.57 -23.83
N SER A 426 5.44 -30.69 -24.13
CA SER A 426 5.97 -31.23 -25.38
C SER A 426 6.39 -32.70 -25.22
N SER A 427 6.85 -33.34 -26.29
CA SER A 427 7.34 -34.73 -26.25
C SER A 427 8.49 -34.96 -25.27
N ASP A 428 9.30 -33.93 -25.03
CA ASP A 428 10.60 -34.05 -24.35
C ASP A 428 10.73 -33.18 -23.10
N ALA A 429 9.79 -32.24 -22.87
CA ALA A 429 9.83 -31.31 -21.74
C ALA A 429 8.44 -30.74 -21.41
N THR A 430 8.29 -30.31 -20.16
CA THR A 430 7.17 -29.48 -19.70
C THR A 430 7.71 -28.13 -19.29
N SER A 431 7.19 -27.06 -19.88
CA SER A 431 7.50 -25.67 -19.55
C SER A 431 6.32 -25.06 -18.78
N THR A 432 6.58 -24.42 -17.65
CA THR A 432 5.53 -23.91 -16.76
C THR A 432 5.61 -22.39 -16.62
N PHE A 433 4.49 -21.73 -16.83
CA PHE A 433 4.33 -20.28 -16.79
C PHE A 433 3.29 -19.89 -15.74
N LYS A 434 3.44 -18.71 -15.16
CA LYS A 434 2.43 -18.08 -14.32
C LYS A 434 1.86 -16.89 -15.09
N VAL A 435 0.54 -16.77 -15.14
CA VAL A 435 -0.15 -15.69 -15.84
C VAL A 435 -1.20 -15.10 -14.91
N ALA A 436 -1.20 -13.77 -14.74
CA ALA A 436 -2.29 -13.05 -14.10
C ALA A 436 -3.25 -12.59 -15.21
N LYS A 437 -4.45 -13.16 -15.26
CA LYS A 437 -5.48 -12.81 -16.24
C LYS A 437 -6.48 -11.80 -15.66
#